data_AF-A0A7S3A4H9-F1
#
_entry.id   AF-A0A7S3A4H9-F1
#
_cell.length_a   1.000
_cell.length_b   1.000
_cell.length_c   1.000
_cell.angle_alpha   90.00
_cell.angle_beta   90.00
_cell.angle_gamma   90.00
#
_symmetry.space_group_name_H-M   'P 1'
#
loop_
_entity.id
_entity.type
_entity.pdbx_description
1 polymer ?
#
loop_
_entity_poly.entity_id
_entity_poly.type
_entity_poly.pdbx_seq_one_letter_code
_entity_poly.pdbx_strand_id
1 'polypeptide(L)'
;MVIPRSAKVLTSDSDYALVSVTLFKKCEEEFKVACRERRFTVRDFKFKADDIQASEEEYARLRTELEDQHVNFVKWCETIFGEAVIAQMHLKAVRSFVESVLRYGLPVNFEVAMILPQAKAESRLRAALQEMYGHLGGNWASSSEKDGETTAIPGIAQEDFYPYVFSFLNIQT
;
A
#
# COMPACT_ATOMS: atom_id res chain seq x y z
N MET A 1 -56.04 -16.62 -2.76
CA MET A 1 -56.21 -17.51 -1.60
C MET A 1 -54.83 -17.95 -1.15
N VAL A 2 -54.54 -17.86 0.14
CA VAL A 2 -53.27 -18.32 0.75
C VAL A 2 -53.53 -19.69 1.37
N ILE A 3 -52.60 -20.64 1.24
CA ILE A 3 -52.75 -21.96 1.85
C ILE A 3 -52.39 -21.85 3.35
N PRO A 4 -53.31 -22.18 4.27
CA PRO A 4 -53.03 -22.13 5.70
C PRO A 4 -51.86 -23.07 6.07
N ARG A 5 -51.02 -22.65 7.02
CA ARG A 5 -49.82 -23.39 7.48
C ARG A 5 -48.75 -23.67 6.40
N SER A 6 -48.75 -22.93 5.29
CA SER A 6 -47.72 -23.04 4.26
C SER A 6 -46.45 -22.22 4.53
N ALA A 7 -46.46 -21.34 5.53
CA ALA A 7 -45.32 -20.50 5.87
C ALA A 7 -44.19 -21.35 6.48
N LYS A 8 -43.02 -21.37 5.83
CA LYS A 8 -41.81 -22.07 6.29
C LYS A 8 -40.60 -21.14 6.21
N VAL A 9 -39.83 -21.04 7.29
CA VAL A 9 -38.58 -20.28 7.32
C VAL A 9 -37.51 -21.07 6.55
N LEU A 10 -36.87 -20.42 5.58
CA LEU A 10 -35.79 -20.99 4.77
C LEU A 10 -34.41 -20.67 5.36
N THR A 11 -34.20 -19.39 5.68
CA THR A 11 -32.99 -18.90 6.34
C THR A 11 -33.32 -17.69 7.22
N SER A 12 -32.48 -17.41 8.20
CA SER A 12 -32.59 -16.25 9.09
C SER A 12 -31.23 -15.66 9.34
N ASP A 13 -31.14 -14.34 9.34
CA ASP A 13 -29.98 -13.58 9.79
C ASP A 13 -30.31 -12.83 11.09
N SER A 14 -29.47 -11.89 11.51
CA SER A 14 -29.65 -11.10 12.74
C SER A 14 -30.87 -10.19 12.71
N ASP A 15 -31.32 -9.78 11.53
CA ASP A 15 -32.26 -8.67 11.34
C ASP A 15 -33.53 -9.09 10.58
N TYR A 16 -33.47 -10.17 9.80
CA TYR A 16 -34.50 -10.65 8.89
C TYR A 16 -34.60 -12.18 8.84
N ALA A 17 -35.79 -12.66 8.47
CA ALA A 17 -36.03 -14.07 8.17
C ALA A 17 -36.64 -14.21 6.77
N LEU A 18 -36.07 -15.10 5.96
CA LEU A 18 -36.61 -15.45 4.66
C LEU A 18 -37.63 -16.57 4.82
N VAL A 19 -38.89 -16.29 4.46
CA VAL A 19 -40.01 -17.22 4.62
C VAL A 19 -40.61 -17.56 3.26
N SER A 20 -40.79 -18.84 2.97
CA SER A 20 -41.57 -19.31 1.82
C SER A 20 -43.05 -19.44 2.19
N VAL A 21 -43.94 -18.95 1.33
CA VAL A 21 -45.40 -19.06 1.49
C VAL A 21 -46.01 -19.58 0.19
N THR A 22 -46.96 -20.50 0.28
CA THR A 22 -47.68 -21.04 -0.89
C THR A 22 -49.04 -20.38 -1.03
N LEU A 23 -49.29 -19.77 -2.20
CA LEU A 23 -50.53 -19.05 -2.50
C LEU A 23 -50.97 -19.26 -3.96
N PHE A 24 -52.24 -19.00 -4.24
CA PHE A 24 -52.78 -19.06 -5.60
C PHE A 24 -52.39 -17.82 -6.40
N LYS A 25 -51.88 -18.02 -7.63
CA LYS A 25 -51.36 -16.96 -8.53
C LYS A 25 -52.28 -15.75 -8.71
N LYS A 26 -53.60 -15.96 -8.75
CA LYS A 26 -54.60 -14.87 -8.89
C LYS A 26 -54.60 -13.87 -7.73
N CYS A 27 -54.06 -14.24 -6.57
CA CYS A 27 -54.05 -13.40 -5.37
C CYS A 27 -52.63 -12.95 -4.99
N GLU A 28 -51.68 -13.02 -5.92
CA GLU A 28 -50.30 -12.58 -5.71
C GLU A 28 -50.23 -11.08 -5.39
N GLU A 29 -50.93 -10.25 -6.17
CA GLU A 29 -50.93 -8.79 -5.98
C GLU A 29 -51.58 -8.37 -4.66
N GLU A 30 -52.73 -8.96 -4.31
CA GLU A 30 -53.41 -8.72 -3.03
C GLU A 30 -52.51 -9.11 -1.84
N PHE A 31 -51.76 -10.21 -1.98
CA PHE A 31 -50.81 -10.65 -0.96
C PHE A 31 -49.61 -9.71 -0.82
N LYS A 32 -49.07 -9.19 -1.94
CA LYS A 32 -47.98 -8.19 -1.93
C LYS A 32 -48.39 -6.91 -1.22
N VAL A 33 -49.61 -6.42 -1.47
CA VAL A 33 -50.16 -5.23 -0.78
C VAL A 33 -50.29 -5.48 0.72
N ALA A 34 -50.92 -6.59 1.12
CA ALA A 34 -51.08 -6.93 2.54
C ALA A 34 -49.73 -7.15 3.27
N CYS A 35 -48.73 -7.70 2.60
CA CYS A 35 -47.37 -7.82 3.13
C CYS A 35 -46.73 -6.46 3.35
N ARG A 36 -46.84 -5.55 2.38
CA ARG A 36 -46.28 -4.20 2.46
C ARG A 36 -46.88 -3.38 3.59
N GLU A 37 -48.20 -3.47 3.80
CA GLU A 37 -48.89 -2.81 4.93
C GLU A 37 -48.35 -3.28 6.29
N ARG A 38 -47.92 -4.54 6.38
CA ARG A 38 -47.34 -5.14 7.58
C ARG A 38 -45.82 -5.09 7.62
N ARG A 39 -45.19 -4.31 6.73
CA ARG A 39 -43.74 -4.12 6.61
C ARG A 39 -42.96 -5.40 6.25
N PHE A 40 -43.60 -6.35 5.57
CA PHE A 40 -42.91 -7.47 4.94
C PHE A 40 -42.56 -7.14 3.49
N THR A 41 -41.33 -7.42 3.10
CA THR A 41 -40.86 -7.26 1.71
C THR A 41 -41.01 -8.58 0.95
N VAL A 42 -41.81 -8.58 -0.12
CA VAL A 42 -41.96 -9.74 -1.00
C VAL A 42 -40.91 -9.67 -2.10
N ARG A 43 -40.06 -10.70 -2.22
CA ARG A 43 -39.03 -10.79 -3.27
C ARG A 43 -39.59 -11.55 -4.47
N ASP A 44 -39.63 -10.89 -5.62
CA ASP A 44 -39.95 -11.56 -6.89
C ASP A 44 -38.81 -12.50 -7.27
N PHE A 45 -39.08 -13.81 -7.22
CA PHE A 45 -38.12 -14.85 -7.56
C PHE A 45 -38.80 -15.90 -8.43
N LYS A 46 -38.25 -16.12 -9.63
CA LYS A 46 -38.66 -17.23 -10.49
C LYS A 46 -37.53 -18.24 -10.49
N PHE A 47 -37.77 -19.40 -9.90
CA PHE A 47 -36.80 -20.48 -9.92
C PHE A 47 -36.62 -20.96 -11.35
N LYS A 48 -35.41 -20.81 -11.87
CA LYS A 48 -34.95 -21.45 -13.11
C LYS A 48 -33.72 -22.27 -12.76
N ALA A 49 -33.77 -23.57 -13.02
CA ALA A 49 -32.65 -24.46 -12.73
C ALA A 49 -31.40 -24.06 -13.53
N ASP A 50 -31.60 -23.65 -14.79
CA ASP A 50 -30.52 -23.21 -15.69
C ASP A 50 -29.77 -21.97 -15.16
N ASP A 51 -30.47 -21.04 -14.50
CA ASP A 51 -29.86 -19.81 -13.95
C ASP A 51 -28.93 -20.13 -12.75
N ILE A 52 -29.22 -21.19 -11.98
CA ILE A 52 -28.39 -21.61 -10.84
C ILE A 52 -27.11 -22.26 -11.34
N GLN A 53 -27.22 -23.18 -12.29
CA GLN A 53 -26.07 -23.85 -12.88
C GLN A 53 -25.16 -22.84 -13.62
N ALA A 54 -25.75 -21.93 -14.40
CA ALA A 54 -25.00 -20.88 -15.07
C ALA A 54 -24.29 -19.96 -14.06
N SER A 55 -24.93 -19.63 -12.94
CA SER A 55 -24.31 -18.83 -11.89
C SER A 55 -23.13 -19.56 -11.24
N GLU A 56 -23.28 -20.84 -10.90
CA GLU A 56 -22.20 -21.65 -10.31
C GLU A 56 -21.00 -21.80 -11.27
N GLU A 57 -21.27 -22.05 -12.56
CA GLU A 57 -20.24 -22.11 -13.60
C GLU A 57 -19.53 -20.77 -13.79
N GLU A 58 -20.26 -19.66 -13.76
CA GLU A 58 -19.68 -18.31 -13.84
C GLU A 58 -18.80 -18.01 -12.61
N TYR A 59 -19.26 -18.34 -11.41
CA TYR A 59 -18.47 -18.19 -10.19
C TYR A 59 -17.18 -19.01 -10.24
N ALA A 60 -17.26 -20.26 -10.71
CA ALA A 60 -16.10 -21.11 -10.87
C ALA A 60 -15.10 -20.52 -11.89
N ARG A 61 -15.60 -20.04 -13.04
CA ARG A 61 -14.77 -19.38 -14.07
C ARG A 61 -14.06 -18.14 -13.52
N LEU A 62 -14.80 -17.26 -12.85
CA LEU A 62 -14.26 -16.02 -12.28
C LEU A 62 -13.22 -16.31 -11.21
N ARG A 63 -13.40 -17.37 -10.42
CA ARG A 63 -12.42 -17.78 -9.42
C ARG A 63 -11.12 -18.24 -10.04
N THR A 64 -11.17 -19.07 -11.08
CA THR A 64 -9.97 -19.52 -11.80
C THR A 64 -9.26 -18.33 -12.46
N GLU A 65 -10.01 -17.43 -13.10
CA GLU A 65 -9.44 -16.22 -13.72
C GLU A 65 -8.76 -15.31 -12.68
N LEU A 66 -9.36 -15.15 -11.50
CA LEU A 66 -8.77 -14.40 -10.40
C LEU A 66 -7.43 -15.00 -9.96
N GLU A 67 -7.38 -16.33 -9.78
CA GLU A 67 -6.17 -17.04 -9.37
C GLU A 67 -5.05 -16.90 -10.43
N ASP A 68 -5.39 -17.04 -11.71
CA ASP A 68 -4.46 -16.88 -12.82
C ASP A 68 -3.95 -15.43 -12.94
N GLN A 69 -4.84 -14.44 -12.84
CA GLN A 69 -4.46 -13.03 -12.86
C GLN A 69 -3.59 -12.66 -11.67
N HIS A 70 -3.90 -13.18 -10.48
CA HIS A 70 -3.11 -12.92 -9.28
C HIS A 70 -1.68 -13.43 -9.43
N VAL A 71 -1.48 -14.65 -9.93
CA VAL A 71 -0.14 -15.20 -10.15
C VAL A 71 0.67 -14.36 -11.15
N ASN A 72 0.04 -13.94 -12.25
CA ASN A 72 0.71 -13.11 -13.25
C ASN A 72 1.03 -11.71 -12.71
N PHE A 73 0.13 -11.14 -11.92
CA PHE A 73 0.32 -9.83 -11.31
C PHE A 73 1.48 -9.84 -10.31
N VAL A 74 1.58 -10.85 -9.44
CA VAL A 74 2.69 -10.95 -8.47
C VAL A 74 4.04 -11.03 -9.19
N LYS A 75 4.17 -11.89 -10.22
CA LYS A 75 5.41 -11.99 -11.02
C LYS A 75 5.78 -10.67 -11.69
N TRP A 76 4.79 -9.95 -12.20
CA TRP A 76 4.99 -8.63 -12.78
C TRP A 76 5.46 -7.61 -11.73
N CYS A 77 4.84 -7.59 -10.55
CA CYS A 77 5.25 -6.73 -9.44
C CYS A 77 6.69 -7.01 -8.99
N GLU A 78 7.10 -8.27 -8.87
CA GLU A 78 8.48 -8.63 -8.51
C GLU A 78 9.50 -8.08 -9.52
N THR A 79 9.18 -8.18 -10.83
CA THR A 79 10.04 -7.67 -11.91
C THR A 79 10.15 -6.14 -11.85
N ILE A 80 9.00 -5.45 -11.79
CA ILE A 80 8.97 -3.98 -11.76
C ILE A 80 9.57 -3.41 -10.47
N PHE A 81 9.40 -4.11 -9.35
CA PHE A 81 10.05 -3.71 -8.10
C PHE A 81 11.58 -3.76 -8.23
N GLY A 82 12.13 -4.81 -8.84
CA GLY A 82 13.56 -4.91 -9.12
C GLY A 82 14.07 -3.75 -9.98
N GLU A 83 13.36 -3.44 -11.07
CA GLU A 83 13.71 -2.30 -11.95
C GLU A 83 13.64 -0.96 -11.22
N ALA A 84 12.62 -0.74 -10.39
CA ALA A 84 12.46 0.47 -9.60
C ALA A 84 13.60 0.67 -8.58
N VAL A 85 14.01 -0.39 -7.89
CA VAL A 85 15.14 -0.36 -6.95
C VAL A 85 16.45 -0.05 -7.68
N ILE A 86 16.67 -0.67 -8.85
CA ILE A 86 17.84 -0.38 -9.69
C ILE A 86 17.84 1.10 -10.10
N ALA A 87 16.72 1.63 -10.57
CA ALA A 87 16.61 3.03 -10.96
C ALA A 87 16.86 3.99 -9.77
N GLN A 88 16.34 3.65 -8.59
CA GLN A 88 16.58 4.39 -7.36
C GLN A 88 18.08 4.43 -7.01
N MET A 89 18.78 3.30 -7.14
CA MET A 89 20.23 3.21 -6.91
C MET A 89 21.03 4.06 -7.90
N HIS A 90 20.66 4.07 -9.18
CA HIS A 90 21.28 4.94 -10.18
C HIS A 90 21.13 6.42 -9.82
N LEU A 91 19.93 6.83 -9.41
CA LEU A 91 19.67 8.22 -9.00
C LEU A 91 20.52 8.62 -7.78
N LYS A 92 20.70 7.70 -6.81
CA LYS A 92 21.56 7.91 -5.65
C LYS A 92 23.04 8.02 -6.03
N ALA A 93 23.51 7.20 -6.96
CA ALA A 93 24.88 7.27 -7.46
C ALA A 93 25.16 8.61 -8.17
N VAL A 94 24.25 9.02 -9.08
CA VAL A 94 24.36 10.31 -9.78
C VAL A 94 24.33 11.48 -8.81
N ARG A 95 23.40 11.48 -7.84
CA ARG A 95 23.34 12.52 -6.80
C ARG A 95 24.65 12.59 -6.00
N SER A 96 25.16 11.45 -5.54
CA SER A 96 26.40 11.39 -4.75
C SER A 96 27.61 11.88 -5.57
N PHE A 97 27.67 11.55 -6.86
CA PHE A 97 28.70 12.04 -7.78
C PHE A 97 28.63 13.57 -7.94
N VAL A 98 27.47 14.12 -8.29
CA VAL A 98 27.28 15.57 -8.47
C VAL A 98 27.60 16.33 -7.19
N GLU A 99 27.14 15.85 -6.04
CA GLU A 99 27.40 16.49 -4.76
C GLU A 99 28.87 16.44 -4.37
N SER A 100 29.56 15.33 -4.64
CA SER A 100 31.01 15.22 -4.40
C SER A 100 31.81 16.16 -5.29
N VAL A 101 31.42 16.34 -6.56
CA VAL A 101 32.05 17.32 -7.46
C VAL A 101 31.80 18.75 -6.97
N LEU A 102 30.59 19.07 -6.50
CA LEU A 102 30.26 20.41 -5.99
C LEU A 102 30.99 20.72 -4.67
N ARG A 103 31.16 19.73 -3.78
CA ARG A 103 31.82 19.94 -2.49
C ARG A 103 33.35 19.91 -2.57
N TYR A 104 33.92 18.98 -3.34
CA TYR A 104 35.37 18.73 -3.36
C TYR A 104 36.07 19.25 -4.63
N GLY A 105 35.31 19.64 -5.65
CA GLY A 105 35.85 20.20 -6.89
C GLY A 105 36.44 19.16 -7.83
N LEU A 106 37.25 19.65 -8.78
CA LEU A 106 37.96 18.86 -9.78
C LEU A 106 39.47 18.82 -9.47
N PRO A 107 40.18 17.75 -9.86
CA PRO A 107 39.69 16.57 -10.57
C PRO A 107 38.86 15.63 -9.68
N VAL A 108 38.00 14.82 -10.30
CA VAL A 108 37.16 13.83 -9.61
C VAL A 108 38.06 12.76 -8.96
N ASN A 109 38.30 12.90 -7.66
CA ASN A 109 39.11 11.95 -6.89
C ASN A 109 38.44 11.66 -5.54
N PHE A 110 37.41 10.82 -5.58
CA PHE A 110 36.68 10.37 -4.40
C PHE A 110 36.23 8.93 -4.58
N GLU A 111 36.04 8.24 -3.45
CA GLU A 111 35.50 6.89 -3.40
C GLU A 111 34.12 6.94 -2.72
N VAL A 112 33.17 6.20 -3.29
CA VAL A 112 31.81 6.11 -2.75
C VAL A 112 31.64 4.74 -2.11
N ALA A 113 31.31 4.72 -0.82
CA ALA A 113 31.05 3.50 -0.06
C ALA A 113 29.59 3.41 0.39
N MET A 114 29.03 2.20 0.33
CA MET A 114 27.74 1.89 0.95
C MET A 114 28.00 1.22 2.31
N ILE A 115 27.41 1.75 3.37
CA ILE A 115 27.60 1.25 4.73
C ILE A 115 26.25 0.82 5.29
N LEU A 116 26.12 -0.45 5.65
CA LEU A 116 24.99 -0.96 6.41
C LEU A 116 25.37 -0.98 7.91
N PRO A 117 24.91 0.00 8.71
CA PRO A 117 25.22 0.01 10.14
C PRO A 117 24.53 -1.14 10.85
N GLN A 118 25.19 -1.70 11.86
CA GLN A 118 24.52 -2.60 12.80
C GLN A 118 23.40 -1.86 13.54
N ALA A 119 22.37 -2.59 13.97
CA ALA A 119 21.27 -2.02 14.74
C ALA A 119 21.79 -1.25 15.95
N LYS A 120 21.31 0.00 16.12
CA LYS A 120 21.72 0.95 17.19
C LYS A 120 23.19 1.41 17.15
N ALA A 121 23.98 1.02 16.14
CA ALA A 121 25.37 1.45 16.01
C ALA A 121 25.56 2.74 15.19
N GLU A 122 24.47 3.31 14.66
CA GLU A 122 24.51 4.48 13.78
C GLU A 122 25.20 5.69 14.43
N SER A 123 24.89 5.99 15.69
CA SER A 123 25.53 7.09 16.41
C SER A 123 27.04 6.92 16.54
N ARG A 124 27.51 5.69 16.83
CA ARG A 124 28.94 5.37 16.91
C ARG A 124 29.61 5.47 15.53
N LEU A 125 28.96 4.99 14.47
CA LEU A 125 29.44 5.11 13.10
C LEU A 125 29.60 6.59 12.71
N ARG A 126 28.60 7.43 13.01
CA ARG A 126 28.66 8.87 12.75
C ARG A 126 29.81 9.55 13.49
N ALA A 127 30.02 9.21 14.77
CA ALA A 127 31.15 9.73 15.54
C ALA A 127 32.51 9.35 14.92
N ALA A 128 32.69 8.10 14.50
CA ALA A 128 33.92 7.64 13.86
C ALA A 128 34.17 8.33 12.50
N LEU A 129 33.13 8.51 11.68
CA LEU A 129 33.24 9.22 10.40
C LEU A 129 33.55 10.71 10.60
N GLN A 130 32.99 11.34 11.63
CA GLN A 130 33.30 12.73 11.99
C GLN A 130 34.77 12.89 12.40
N GLU A 131 35.32 11.95 13.17
CA GLU A 131 36.72 11.96 13.58
C GLU A 131 37.67 11.83 12.37
N MET A 132 37.37 10.93 11.43
CA MET A 132 38.22 10.71 10.25
C MET A 132 38.11 11.84 9.20
N TYR A 133 36.89 12.30 8.93
CA TYR A 133 36.59 13.19 7.80
C TYR A 133 36.18 14.61 8.19
N GLY A 134 36.20 14.96 9.48
CA GLY A 134 35.83 16.30 9.98
C GLY A 134 36.59 17.45 9.31
N HIS A 135 37.84 17.21 8.93
CA HIS A 135 38.68 18.16 8.21
C HIS A 135 38.14 18.57 6.82
N LEU A 136 37.29 17.73 6.20
CA LEU A 136 36.67 18.01 4.90
C LEU A 136 35.48 19.00 4.99
N GLY A 137 34.99 19.29 6.20
CA GLY A 137 33.86 20.20 6.40
C GLY A 137 34.14 21.67 6.08
N GLY A 138 35.43 22.07 5.99
CA GLY A 138 35.86 23.41 5.57
C GLY A 138 35.14 24.57 6.28
N ASN A 139 34.94 25.69 5.56
CA ASN A 139 34.17 26.85 6.04
C ASN A 139 32.69 26.51 6.31
N TRP A 140 32.15 25.42 5.78
CA TRP A 140 30.75 25.04 5.97
C TRP A 140 30.50 24.46 7.37
N ALA A 141 31.46 23.74 7.95
CA ALA A 141 31.44 23.30 9.34
C ALA A 141 31.73 24.44 10.33
N SER A 142 32.50 25.46 9.91
CA SER A 142 32.83 26.61 10.77
C SER A 142 31.62 27.49 11.13
N SER A 143 30.53 27.38 10.35
CA SER A 143 29.23 28.00 10.59
C SER A 143 28.42 27.30 11.70
N SER A 144 28.81 26.07 12.08
CA SER A 144 28.06 25.23 13.03
C SER A 144 28.65 25.20 14.43
N GLU A 145 29.96 25.48 14.57
CA GLU A 145 30.65 25.37 15.87
C GLU A 145 30.94 26.71 16.57
N LYS A 146 30.88 27.86 15.88
CA LYS A 146 31.32 29.14 16.48
C LYS A 146 30.27 30.01 17.12
N ASP A 147 28.98 29.78 16.89
CA ASP A 147 27.94 30.46 17.65
C ASP A 147 26.80 29.46 17.91
N GLY A 148 26.38 29.37 19.17
CA GLY A 148 25.13 28.70 19.57
C GLY A 148 23.86 29.39 19.02
N GLU A 149 24.01 30.29 18.05
CA GLU A 149 22.98 30.78 17.18
C GLU A 149 23.18 30.15 15.81
N THR A 150 22.31 29.18 15.51
CA THR A 150 22.07 28.71 14.15
C THR A 150 21.90 29.89 13.20
N THR A 151 22.94 30.26 12.44
CA THR A 151 22.75 30.89 11.13
C THR A 151 22.25 29.83 10.18
N ALA A 152 21.06 29.30 10.46
CA ALA A 152 20.25 28.63 9.48
C ALA A 152 19.89 29.71 8.45
N ILE A 153 20.41 29.58 7.23
CA ILE A 153 19.82 30.28 6.09
C ILE A 153 18.36 29.82 6.05
N PRO A 154 17.37 30.71 6.27
CA PRO A 154 15.97 30.30 6.36
C PRO A 154 15.57 29.64 5.04
N GLY A 155 15.27 28.33 5.09
CA GLY A 155 14.83 27.53 3.94
C GLY A 155 15.84 26.53 3.35
N ILE A 156 17.09 26.47 3.82
CA ILE A 156 18.11 25.51 3.29
C ILE A 156 18.59 24.50 4.34
N ALA A 157 18.68 24.90 5.61
CA ALA A 157 19.23 24.05 6.66
C ALA A 157 18.13 23.36 7.48
N GLN A 158 17.59 22.26 6.95
CA GLN A 158 16.84 21.29 7.76
C GLN A 158 17.32 19.85 7.53
N GLU A 159 18.40 19.64 6.78
CA GLU A 159 19.06 18.35 6.64
C GLU A 159 20.35 18.30 7.47
N ASP A 160 20.59 17.14 8.08
CA ASP A 160 21.80 16.86 8.84
C ASP A 160 23.05 17.12 7.99
N PHE A 161 23.83 18.14 8.35
CA PHE A 161 25.07 18.43 7.68
C PHE A 161 26.19 17.51 8.20
N TYR A 162 26.82 16.78 7.28
CA TYR A 162 28.03 16.01 7.55
C TYR A 162 29.21 16.55 6.71
N PRO A 163 30.46 16.47 7.21
CA PRO A 163 31.64 16.92 6.49
C PRO A 163 31.95 16.04 5.25
N TYR A 164 31.31 14.87 5.16
CA TYR A 164 31.29 14.00 4.00
C TYR A 164 29.94 14.06 3.26
N VAL A 165 29.92 13.73 1.97
CA VAL A 165 28.68 13.54 1.21
C VAL A 165 27.92 12.33 1.77
N PHE A 166 26.66 12.53 2.12
CA PHE A 166 25.83 11.50 2.73
C PHE A 166 24.50 11.37 1.98
N SER A 167 24.09 10.13 1.70
CA SER A 167 22.75 9.84 1.23
C SER A 167 22.16 8.66 2.00
N PHE A 168 21.00 8.88 2.62
CA PHE A 168 20.27 7.81 3.29
C PHE A 168 19.52 6.94 2.27
N LEU A 169 19.64 5.63 2.44
CA LEU A 169 18.88 4.61 1.71
C LEU A 169 18.02 3.85 2.72
N ASN A 170 16.71 4.07 2.67
CA ASN A 170 15.78 3.41 3.56
C ASN A 170 15.50 1.99 3.03
N ILE A 171 16.07 1.00 3.70
CA ILE A 171 15.75 -0.41 3.48
C ILE A 171 15.11 -0.89 4.76
N GLN A 172 13.78 -1.03 4.78
CA GLN A 172 13.12 -1.78 5.84
C GLN A 172 13.55 -3.24 5.67
N THR A 173 14.33 -3.73 6.63
CA THR A 173 14.77 -5.12 6.71
C THR A 173 13.80 -5.93 7.56
#